data_AF-A0A4X2KZ34-F1
#
_entry.id   AF-A0A4X2KZ34-F1
#
_cell.length_a   1.000
_cell.length_b   1.000
_cell.length_c   1.000
_cell.angle_alpha   90.00
_cell.angle_beta   90.00
_cell.angle_gamma   90.00
#
_symmetry.space_group_name_H-M   'P 1'
#
loop_
_entity.id
_entity.type
_entity.pdbx_description
1 polymer ?
#
loop_
_entity_poly.entity_id
_entity_poly.type
_entity_poly.pdbx_seq_one_letter_code
_entity_poly.pdbx_strand_id
1 'polypeptide(L)'
;MPLGKEVKVMQCWRCKRYGHRTGDKECPFFIKGNQKLEQFRLAHNDPMYDIIRENNRHQKDVRIQQLKKLLESSTSVEDGSISSSSECKEKNKRKKKKEKHKKRKKEKKKKKKHKSKSNESSDSD
;
A
#
# COMPACT_ATOMS: atom_id res chain seq x y z
N MET A 1 9.82 -30.41 60.17
CA MET A 1 9.24 -30.17 58.82
C MET A 1 7.97 -29.36 59.01
N PRO A 2 7.74 -28.23 58.30
CA PRO A 2 6.51 -27.47 58.49
C PRO A 2 5.37 -28.21 57.78
N LEU A 3 4.62 -29.01 58.55
CA LEU A 3 3.45 -29.75 58.12
C LEU A 3 2.28 -28.77 57.97
N GLY A 4 1.81 -28.55 56.73
CA GLY A 4 0.54 -27.86 56.47
C GLY A 4 0.57 -26.63 55.55
N LYS A 5 1.73 -26.22 55.01
CA LYS A 5 1.77 -25.22 53.93
C LYS A 5 2.03 -25.92 52.60
N GLU A 6 1.08 -25.81 51.66
CA GLU A 6 1.31 -26.17 50.26
C GLU A 6 2.48 -25.35 49.71
N VAL A 7 3.63 -26.00 49.54
CA VAL A 7 4.79 -25.38 48.93
C VAL A 7 4.54 -25.38 47.43
N LYS A 8 4.17 -24.21 46.88
CA LYS A 8 4.12 -24.05 45.43
C LYS A 8 5.57 -24.04 44.90
N VAL A 9 6.03 -25.22 44.52
CA VAL A 9 7.45 -25.55 44.29
C VAL A 9 8.08 -24.75 43.13
N MET A 10 7.29 -24.32 42.15
CA MET A 10 7.78 -23.64 40.96
C MET A 10 7.16 -22.26 40.74
N GLN A 11 8.02 -21.27 40.50
CA GLN A 11 7.63 -19.92 40.09
C GLN A 11 7.68 -19.79 38.57
N CYS A 12 6.58 -19.35 37.96
CA CYS A 12 6.54 -19.05 36.53
C CYS A 12 7.34 -17.78 36.24
N TRP A 13 8.27 -17.83 35.27
CA TRP A 13 9.06 -16.65 34.89
C TRP A 13 8.23 -15.56 34.21
N ARG A 14 7.16 -15.97 33.53
CA ARG A 14 6.32 -15.08 32.71
C ARG A 14 5.34 -14.26 33.54
N CYS A 15 4.72 -14.87 34.56
CA CYS A 15 3.74 -14.20 35.42
C CYS A 15 4.19 -14.00 36.88
N LYS A 16 5.35 -14.54 37.26
CA LYS A 16 5.93 -14.48 38.62
C LYS A 16 5.05 -15.08 39.73
N ARG A 17 3.96 -15.77 39.36
CA ARG A 17 3.15 -16.56 40.30
C ARG A 17 3.74 -17.95 40.49
N TYR A 18 3.59 -18.47 41.70
CA TYR A 18 3.93 -19.85 42.01
C TYR A 18 2.79 -20.81 41.63
N GLY A 19 3.14 -22.06 41.31
CA GLY A 19 2.18 -23.16 41.09
C GLY A 19 2.09 -23.66 39.66
N HIS A 20 2.78 -23.06 38.68
CA HIS A 20 2.83 -23.52 37.30
C HIS A 20 4.18 -23.16 36.64
N ARG A 21 4.52 -23.84 35.55
CA ARG A 21 5.71 -23.61 34.72
C ARG A 21 5.43 -22.57 33.63
N THR A 22 6.52 -22.00 33.10
CA THR A 22 6.45 -21.12 31.94
C THR A 22 6.00 -21.93 30.72
N GLY A 23 4.81 -21.63 30.18
CA GLY A 23 4.24 -22.36 29.04
C GLY A 23 2.98 -23.16 29.37
N ASP A 24 2.62 -23.27 30.64
CA ASP A 24 1.39 -23.94 31.06
C ASP A 24 0.15 -23.10 30.72
N LYS A 25 -0.96 -23.78 30.39
CA LYS A 25 -2.28 -23.16 30.14
C LYS A 25 -2.81 -22.40 31.36
N GLU A 26 -2.38 -22.78 32.55
CA GLU A 26 -2.68 -22.13 33.84
C GLU A 26 -2.05 -20.73 33.98
N CYS A 27 -1.08 -20.39 33.12
CA CYS A 27 -0.48 -19.07 33.15
C CYS A 27 -1.49 -18.04 32.61
N PRO A 28 -1.80 -16.96 33.35
CA PRO A 28 -2.71 -15.90 32.88
C PRO A 28 -2.24 -15.23 31.59
N PHE A 29 -0.94 -15.25 31.35
CA PHE A 29 -0.31 -14.68 30.18
C PHE A 29 -0.14 -15.70 29.04
N PHE A 30 -0.68 -16.91 29.20
CA PHE A 30 -0.69 -17.93 28.15
C PHE A 30 -1.57 -17.50 26.97
N ILE A 31 -2.81 -17.11 27.25
CA ILE A 31 -3.79 -16.70 26.22
C ILE A 31 -3.65 -15.21 25.88
N LYS A 32 -3.57 -14.35 26.91
CA LYS A 32 -3.61 -12.89 26.74
C LYS A 32 -2.24 -12.27 26.42
N GLY A 33 -1.14 -12.99 26.67
CA GLY A 33 0.22 -12.42 26.64
C GLY A 33 0.47 -11.39 27.74
N ASN A 34 1.71 -10.95 27.92
CA ASN A 34 2.07 -9.88 28.85
C ASN A 34 2.45 -8.61 28.08
N GLN A 35 1.45 -8.05 27.38
CA GLN A 35 1.66 -7.00 26.38
C GLN A 35 2.35 -5.75 26.95
N LYS A 36 2.07 -5.36 28.20
CA LYS A 36 2.71 -4.20 28.83
C LYS A 36 4.20 -4.44 29.12
N LEU A 37 4.53 -5.59 29.69
CA LEU A 37 5.93 -5.94 29.97
C LEU A 37 6.72 -6.13 28.67
N GLU A 38 6.07 -6.69 27.67
CA GLU A 38 6.67 -6.96 26.36
C GLU A 38 6.87 -5.66 25.56
N GLN A 39 5.93 -4.72 25.62
CA GLN A 39 6.11 -3.36 25.08
C GLN A 39 7.25 -2.61 25.76
N PHE A 40 7.36 -2.70 27.10
CA PHE A 40 8.48 -2.09 27.82
C PHE A 40 9.82 -2.68 27.39
N ARG A 41 9.89 -4.02 27.22
CA ARG A 41 11.08 -4.68 26.70
C ARG A 41 11.41 -4.23 25.29
N LEU A 42 10.44 -4.16 24.39
CA LEU A 42 10.68 -3.70 23.02
C LEU A 42 11.18 -2.25 23.02
N ALA A 43 10.53 -1.35 23.74
CA ALA A 43 10.92 0.05 23.80
C ALA A 43 12.32 0.28 24.38
N HIS A 44 12.74 -0.53 25.34
CA HIS A 44 14.04 -0.39 25.99
C HIS A 44 15.17 -1.16 25.27
N ASN A 45 14.87 -2.30 24.64
CA ASN A 45 15.88 -3.15 24.00
C ASN A 45 16.04 -2.89 22.50
N ASP A 46 15.14 -2.14 21.86
CA ASP A 46 15.22 -1.78 20.45
C ASP A 46 15.55 -0.29 20.28
N PRO A 47 16.79 0.06 19.90
CA PRO A 47 17.18 1.44 19.60
C PRO A 47 16.38 2.09 18.46
N MET A 48 15.74 1.30 17.59
CA MET A 48 14.93 1.79 16.49
C MET A 48 13.45 2.00 16.87
N TYR A 49 13.05 1.64 18.09
CA TYR A 49 11.64 1.65 18.49
C TYR A 49 10.98 3.02 18.31
N ASP A 50 11.68 4.09 18.69
CA ASP A 50 11.18 5.45 18.57
C ASP A 50 11.00 5.89 17.11
N ILE A 51 11.96 5.55 16.25
CA ILE A 51 11.95 5.87 14.81
C ILE A 51 10.80 5.12 14.10
N ILE A 52 10.64 3.83 14.40
CA ILE A 52 9.56 3.01 13.81
C ILE A 52 8.20 3.52 14.29
N ARG A 53 8.06 3.84 15.59
CA ARG A 53 6.83 4.41 16.14
C ARG A 53 6.47 5.73 15.49
N GLU A 54 7.46 6.59 15.28
CA GLU A 54 7.29 7.88 14.63
C GLU A 54 6.89 7.75 13.16
N ASN A 55 7.57 6.89 12.38
CA ASN A 55 7.23 6.65 10.98
C ASN A 55 5.79 6.15 10.80
N ASN A 56 5.36 5.21 11.65
CA ASN A 56 3.99 4.71 11.66
C ASN A 56 2.94 5.79 11.95
N ARG A 57 3.26 6.77 12.81
CA ARG A 57 2.38 7.93 13.05
C ARG A 57 2.30 8.80 11.80
N HIS A 58 3.43 9.17 11.23
CA HIS A 58 3.49 9.98 10.01
C HIS A 58 2.73 9.32 8.85
N GLN A 59 2.86 8.00 8.67
CA GLN A 59 2.13 7.28 7.63
C GLN A 59 0.60 7.35 7.82
N LYS A 60 0.14 7.27 9.07
CA LYS A 60 -1.29 7.45 9.41
C LYS A 60 -1.74 8.88 9.15
N ASP A 61 -0.95 9.87 9.51
CA ASP A 61 -1.28 11.28 9.31
C ASP A 61 -1.38 11.63 7.81
N VAL A 62 -0.47 11.12 6.98
CA VAL A 62 -0.53 11.24 5.53
C VAL A 62 -1.80 10.59 4.97
N ARG A 63 -2.16 9.39 5.46
CA ARG A 63 -3.40 8.70 5.05
C ARG A 63 -4.64 9.50 5.43
N ILE A 64 -4.66 10.08 6.63
CA ILE A 64 -5.74 10.94 7.11
C ILE A 64 -5.86 12.17 6.22
N GLN A 65 -4.75 12.83 5.88
CA GLN A 65 -4.76 13.99 4.97
C GLN A 65 -5.30 13.64 3.58
N GLN A 66 -4.91 12.48 3.03
CA GLN A 66 -5.44 12.00 1.74
C GLN A 66 -6.96 11.78 1.81
N LEU A 67 -7.45 11.15 2.88
CA LEU A 67 -8.88 10.92 3.08
C LEU A 67 -9.66 12.24 3.24
N LYS A 68 -9.13 13.20 4.01
CA LYS A 68 -9.71 14.54 4.15
C LYS A 68 -9.86 15.25 2.81
N LYS A 69 -8.82 15.22 1.97
CA LYS A 69 -8.84 15.82 0.63
C LYS A 69 -9.88 15.18 -0.28
N LEU A 70 -10.06 13.85 -0.22
CA LEU A 70 -11.08 13.15 -0.99
C LEU A 70 -12.50 13.56 -0.56
N LEU A 71 -12.74 13.67 0.74
CA LEU A 71 -14.03 14.11 1.30
C LEU A 71 -14.34 15.55 0.86
N GLU A 72 -13.38 16.48 1.01
CA GLU A 72 -13.56 17.89 0.63
C GLU A 72 -13.83 18.08 -0.87
N SER A 73 -13.17 17.29 -1.72
CA SER A 73 -13.44 17.30 -3.17
C SER A 73 -14.81 16.76 -3.56
N SER A 74 -15.46 16.00 -2.67
CA SER A 74 -16.79 15.42 -2.89
C SER A 74 -17.92 16.28 -2.31
N THR A 75 -17.62 17.18 -1.38
CA THR A 75 -18.59 18.10 -0.75
C THR A 75 -18.60 19.51 -1.34
N SER A 76 -17.61 19.88 -2.17
CA SER A 76 -17.57 21.19 -2.86
C SER A 76 -18.49 21.28 -4.08
N VAL A 77 -19.66 20.62 -4.00
CA VAL A 77 -20.79 20.82 -4.90
C VAL A 77 -21.93 21.37 -4.06
N GLU A 78 -21.95 22.69 -3.86
CA GLU A 78 -23.15 23.52 -4.02
C GLU A 78 -22.72 25.01 -4.09
N ASP A 79 -23.28 25.69 -5.08
CA ASP A 79 -23.31 27.12 -5.34
C ASP A 79 -22.06 27.85 -5.85
N GLY A 80 -21.80 27.66 -7.16
CA GLY A 80 -20.92 28.52 -7.94
C GLY A 80 -20.93 28.20 -9.44
N SER A 81 -22.07 28.44 -10.11
CA SER A 81 -22.21 28.48 -11.58
C SER A 81 -21.78 27.22 -12.35
N ILE A 82 -22.72 26.29 -12.60
CA ILE A 82 -22.56 25.25 -13.63
C ILE A 82 -22.73 25.90 -15.01
N SER A 83 -21.64 26.44 -15.56
CA SER A 83 -21.51 26.73 -17.00
C SER A 83 -20.44 25.84 -17.62
N SER A 84 -20.92 24.79 -18.30
CA SER A 84 -20.28 24.03 -19.38
C SER A 84 -18.79 23.66 -19.26
N SER A 85 -18.48 22.42 -18.88
CA SER A 85 -17.15 21.83 -19.14
C SER A 85 -17.20 20.34 -19.52
N SER A 86 -17.99 20.00 -20.54
CA SER A 86 -17.89 18.74 -21.29
C SER A 86 -16.70 18.72 -22.28
N GLU A 87 -15.61 19.43 -21.97
CA GLU A 87 -14.53 19.79 -22.90
C GLU A 87 -13.21 19.01 -22.70
N CYS A 88 -13.13 18.07 -21.77
CA CYS A 88 -11.87 17.34 -21.48
C CYS A 88 -11.82 15.93 -22.11
N LYS A 89 -12.93 15.20 -22.17
CA LYS A 89 -13.00 13.86 -22.78
C LYS A 89 -12.87 13.90 -24.31
N GLU A 90 -13.30 14.98 -24.95
CA GLU A 90 -13.23 15.10 -26.41
C GLU A 90 -11.81 15.38 -26.92
N LYS A 91 -11.04 16.23 -26.21
CA LYS A 91 -9.65 16.56 -26.56
C LYS A 91 -8.76 15.32 -26.59
N ASN A 92 -8.95 14.37 -25.66
CA ASN A 92 -8.19 13.12 -25.63
C ASN A 92 -8.60 12.13 -26.74
N LYS A 93 -9.89 12.02 -27.06
CA LYS A 93 -10.39 11.22 -28.20
C LYS A 93 -9.88 11.78 -29.55
N ARG A 94 -9.86 13.10 -29.72
CA ARG A 94 -9.33 13.78 -30.93
C ARG A 94 -7.82 13.57 -31.08
N LYS A 95 -7.03 13.66 -30.00
CA LYS A 95 -5.58 13.37 -30.02
C LYS A 95 -5.30 11.91 -30.43
N LYS A 96 -6.00 10.93 -29.85
CA LYS A 96 -5.85 9.49 -30.16
C LYS A 96 -6.25 9.17 -31.62
N LYS A 97 -7.29 9.81 -32.17
CA LYS A 97 -7.66 9.69 -33.59
C LYS A 97 -6.60 10.29 -34.53
N LYS A 98 -6.04 11.46 -34.20
CA LYS A 98 -5.00 12.15 -35.01
C LYS A 98 -3.71 11.33 -35.08
N GLU A 99 -3.32 10.68 -33.99
CA GLU A 99 -2.14 9.81 -33.93
C GLU A 99 -2.31 8.52 -34.76
N LYS A 100 -3.47 7.85 -34.64
CA LYS A 100 -3.80 6.66 -35.45
C LYS A 100 -3.81 6.96 -36.96
N HIS A 101 -4.27 8.15 -37.36
CA HIS A 101 -4.26 8.57 -38.76
C HIS A 101 -2.84 8.84 -39.30
N LYS A 102 -1.97 9.48 -38.50
CA LYS A 102 -0.55 9.68 -38.87
C LYS A 102 0.18 8.35 -39.08
N LYS A 103 -0.04 7.35 -38.21
CA LYS A 103 0.58 6.02 -38.33
C LYS A 103 0.16 5.30 -39.63
N ARG A 104 -1.15 5.31 -39.95
CA ARG A 104 -1.69 4.77 -41.21
C ARG A 104 -1.12 5.47 -42.46
N LYS A 105 -0.92 6.80 -42.43
CA LYS A 105 -0.35 7.54 -43.57
C LYS A 105 1.13 7.20 -43.80
N LYS A 106 1.91 7.00 -42.73
CA LYS A 106 3.32 6.56 -42.80
C LYS A 106 3.43 5.14 -43.38
N GLU A 107 2.53 4.25 -42.99
CA GLU A 107 2.48 2.88 -43.49
C GLU A 107 2.09 2.80 -44.98
N LYS A 108 1.09 3.58 -45.42
CA LYS A 108 0.75 3.70 -46.85
C LYS A 108 1.92 4.25 -47.70
N LYS A 109 2.70 5.22 -47.17
CA LYS A 109 3.90 5.71 -47.86
C LYS A 109 5.00 4.65 -47.98
N LYS A 110 5.21 3.81 -46.95
CA LYS A 110 6.15 2.68 -47.01
C LYS A 110 5.72 1.66 -48.07
N LYS A 111 4.43 1.26 -48.09
CA LYS A 111 3.91 0.32 -49.10
C LYS A 111 4.05 0.86 -50.54
N LYS A 112 3.85 2.16 -50.77
CA LYS A 112 4.10 2.78 -52.09
C LYS A 112 5.57 2.75 -52.51
N LYS A 113 6.52 2.95 -51.57
CA LYS A 113 7.97 2.85 -51.86
C LYS A 113 8.42 1.42 -52.23
N HIS A 114 7.80 0.39 -51.66
CA HIS A 114 8.11 -1.00 -52.02
C HIS A 114 7.50 -1.40 -53.36
N LYS A 115 6.34 -0.82 -53.75
CA LYS A 115 5.71 -1.08 -55.05
C LYS A 115 6.40 -0.38 -56.22
N SER A 116 7.10 0.74 -55.98
CA SER A 116 7.91 1.40 -57.01
C SER A 116 9.30 0.78 -57.21
N LYS A 117 9.72 -0.13 -56.32
CA LYS A 117 11.03 -0.82 -56.43
C LYS A 117 10.94 -2.20 -57.11
N SER A 118 9.73 -2.70 -57.35
CA SER A 118 9.48 -3.99 -57.98
C SER A 118 9.07 -3.88 -59.46
N ASN A 119 9.09 -2.68 -60.04
CA ASN A 119 8.70 -2.42 -61.44
C ASN A 119 9.88 -1.93 -62.30
N GLU A 120 11.13 -2.09 -61.86
CA GLU A 120 12.36 -1.70 -62.57
C GLU A 120 13.38 -2.86 -62.57
N SER A 121 12.92 -4.08 -62.88
CA SER A 121 13.81 -5.17 -63.34
C SER A 121 12.99 -6.21 -64.13
N SER A 122 12.52 -5.79 -65.30
CA SER A 122 12.11 -6.63 -66.43
C SER A 122 12.62 -5.89 -67.67
N ASP A 123 13.15 -6.63 -68.65
CA ASP A 123 14.07 -6.24 -69.75
C ASP A 123 15.57 -6.17 -69.33
N SER A 124 16.51 -6.96 -69.86
CA SER A 124 16.57 -7.66 -71.16
C SER A 124 17.39 -8.97 -71.10
N ASP A 125 17.05 -9.91 -72.00
CA ASP A 125 17.81 -11.10 -72.45
C ASP A 125 19.20 -10.75 -73.01
#